data_AF-A0A7Y3ZZQ4-F1
#
_entry.id   AF-A0A7Y3ZZQ4-F1
#
_cell.length_a   1.000
_cell.length_b   1.000
_cell.length_c   1.000
_cell.angle_alpha   90.00
_cell.angle_beta   90.00
_cell.angle_gamma   90.00
#
_symmetry.space_group_name_H-M   'P 1'
#
loop_
_entity.id
_entity.type
_entity.pdbx_description
1 polymer ?
#
loop_
_entity_poly.entity_id
_entity_poly.type
_entity_poly.pdbx_seq_one_letter_code
_entity_poly.pdbx_strand_id
1 'polypeptide(L)' 'MSSPELEKAPDEIKLAVDLIYLIESHQIDTKIALEAINIVKADLEKKLESEQ' A
#
# COMPACT_ATOMS: atom_id res chain seq x y z
N MET A 1 -6.79 -15.47 10.54
CA MET A 1 -5.64 -15.90 11.37
C MET A 1 -4.56 -14.86 11.16
N SER A 2 -4.44 -13.89 12.07
CA SER A 2 -3.36 -12.89 12.00
C SER A 2 -2.09 -13.53 12.51
N SER A 3 -1.06 -13.63 11.67
CA SER A 3 0.24 -14.17 12.08
C SER A 3 0.91 -13.19 13.07
N PRO A 4 1.41 -13.64 14.23
CA PRO A 4 2.02 -12.76 15.25
C PRO A 4 3.27 -12.00 14.79
N GLU A 5 3.81 -12.35 13.62
CA GLU A 5 4.92 -11.65 12.95
C GLU A 5 4.48 -10.34 12.31
N LEU A 6 3.21 -10.23 11.86
CA LEU A 6 2.68 -8.99 11.29
C LEU A 6 2.45 -7.92 12.36
N GLU A 7 2.08 -8.30 13.59
CA GLU A 7 1.84 -7.34 14.67
C GLU A 7 3.11 -6.59 15.09
N LYS A 8 4.28 -7.22 14.93
CA LYS A 8 5.61 -6.66 15.23
C LYS A 8 6.29 -6.02 14.02
N ALA A 9 5.69 -6.11 12.83
CA ALA A 9 6.26 -5.52 11.64
C ALA A 9 6.18 -3.97 11.69
N PRO A 10 7.12 -3.27 11.02
CA PRO A 10 7.01 -1.84 10.75
C PRO A 10 5.67 -1.49 10.10
N ASP A 11 5.18 -0.28 10.36
CA ASP A 11 3.84 0.17 9.94
C ASP A 11 3.72 0.20 8.40
N GLU A 12 4.79 0.52 7.69
CA GLU A 12 4.85 0.47 6.23
C GLU A 12 4.67 -0.96 5.68
N ILE A 13 5.18 -1.97 6.40
CA ILE A 13 5.04 -3.38 6.00
C ILE A 13 3.61 -3.84 6.25
N LYS A 14 3.02 -3.50 7.40
CA LYS A 14 1.62 -3.82 7.70
C LYS A 14 0.68 -3.23 6.65
N LEU A 15 0.86 -1.95 6.33
CA LEU A 15 0.06 -1.26 5.33
C LEU A 15 0.22 -1.89 3.94
N ALA A 16 1.44 -2.25 3.54
CA ALA A 16 1.66 -2.93 2.27
C ALA A 16 0.92 -4.28 2.19
N VAL A 17 0.93 -5.05 3.28
CA VAL A 17 0.21 -6.33 3.36
C VAL A 17 -1.31 -6.12 3.26
N ASP A 18 -1.85 -5.12 3.96
CA ASP A 18 -3.28 -4.79 3.87
C ASP A 18 -3.68 -4.36 2.46
N LEU A 19 -2.85 -3.55 1.79
CA LEU A 19 -3.09 -3.12 0.41
C LEU A 19 -3.06 -4.30 -0.56
N ILE A 20 -2.10 -5.22 -0.43
CA ILE A 20 -2.04 -6.44 -1.25
C ILE A 20 -3.32 -7.27 -1.05
N TYR A 21 -3.72 -7.49 0.21
CA TYR A 21 -4.94 -8.22 0.52
C TYR A 21 -6.18 -7.59 -0.14
N LEU A 22 -6.29 -6.25 -0.12
CA LEU A 22 -7.40 -5.54 -0.76
C LEU A 22 -7.38 -5.70 -2.29
N ILE A 23 -6.21 -5.60 -2.93
CA ILE A 23 -6.03 -5.76 -4.37
C ILE A 23 -6.48 -7.16 -4.80
N GLU A 24 -6.03 -8.19 -4.07
CA GLU A 24 -6.36 -9.59 -4.36
C GLU A 24 -7.84 -9.89 -4.11
N SER A 25 -8.39 -9.39 -2.99
CA SER A 25 -9.80 -9.62 -2.61
C SER A 25 -10.79 -9.02 -3.62
N HIS A 26 -10.41 -7.92 -4.28
CA HIS A 26 -11.21 -7.28 -5.33
C HIS A 26 -10.83 -7.76 -6.75
N GLN A 27 -9.94 -8.75 -6.89
CA GLN A 27 -9.48 -9.32 -8.16
C GLN A 27 -8.98 -8.24 -9.15
N ILE A 28 -8.30 -7.22 -8.63
CA ILE A 28 -7.77 -6.13 -9.44
C ILE A 28 -6.57 -6.66 -10.23
N ASP A 29 -6.54 -6.39 -11.54
CA ASP A 29 -5.40 -6.75 -12.38
C ASP A 29 -4.12 -6.09 -11.87
N THR A 30 -3.03 -6.87 -11.78
CA THR A 30 -1.77 -6.41 -11.21
C THR A 30 -1.20 -5.20 -11.94
N LYS A 31 -1.38 -5.07 -13.26
CA LYS A 31 -0.90 -3.91 -14.01
C LYS A 31 -1.71 -2.67 -13.63
N ILE A 32 -3.02 -2.81 -13.52
CA ILE A 32 -3.90 -1.72 -13.09
C ILE A 32 -3.58 -1.30 -11.64
N ALA A 33 -3.35 -2.26 -10.75
CA ALA A 33 -2.94 -1.99 -9.37
C ALA A 33 -1.61 -1.23 -9.30
N LEU A 34 -0.61 -1.63 -10.08
CA LEU A 34 0.68 -0.93 -10.14
C LEU A 34 0.55 0.51 -10.64
N GLU A 35 -0.23 0.74 -11.70
CA GLU A 35 -0.49 2.10 -12.19
C GLU A 35 -1.21 2.95 -11.13
N ALA A 36 -2.19 2.39 -10.43
CA ALA A 36 -2.88 3.08 -9.34
C ALA A 36 -1.94 3.42 -8.17
N ILE A 37 -1.07 2.48 -7.78
CA ILE A 37 -0.08 2.70 -6.72
C ILE A 37 0.90 3.81 -7.12
N ASN A 38 1.32 3.87 -8.39
CA ASN A 38 2.19 4.95 -8.89
C ASN A 38 1.53 6.33 -8.76
N ILE A 39 0.22 6.42 -9.04
CA ILE A 39 -0.55 7.66 -8.88
C ILE A 39 -0.61 8.06 -7.39
N VAL A 40 -0.94 7.12 -6.51
CA VAL A 40 -1.01 7.37 -5.06
C VAL A 40 0.36 7.81 -4.52
N LYS A 41 1.43 7.12 -4.93
CA LYS A 41 2.80 7.47 -4.55
C LYS A 41 3.13 8.92 -4.94
N ALA A 42 2.86 9.30 -6.19
CA ALA A 42 3.13 10.66 -6.67
C ALA A 42 2.31 11.74 -5.92
N ASP A 43 1.08 11.43 -5.49
CA ASP A 43 0.28 12.33 -4.65
C ASP A 43 0.89 12.51 -3.24
N LEU A 44 1.35 11.42 -2.63
CA LEU A 44 2.02 11.45 -1.33
C LEU A 44 3.36 12.21 -1.39
N GLU A 45 4.15 12.00 -2.44
CA GLU A 45 5.40 12.74 -2.66
C GLU A 45 5.15 14.25 -2.77
N LYS A 46 4.14 14.67 -3.54
CA LYS A 46 3.74 16.09 -3.63
C LYS A 46 3.30 16.67 -2.29
N LYS A 47 2.61 15.89 -1.45
CA LYS A 47 2.22 16.33 -0.11
C LYS A 47 3.43 16.53 0.78
N LEU A 48 4.41 15.63 0.73
CA LEU A 48 5.67 15.80 1.45
C LEU A 48 6.45 17.04 1.01
N GLU A 49 6.45 17.34 -0.30
CA GLU A 49 7.06 18.57 -0.84
C GLU A 49 6.29 19.84 -0.42
N SER A 50 4.98 19.74 -0.24
CA SER A 50 4.12 20.87 0.18
C SER A 50 4.14 21.12 1.69
N GLU A 51 4.64 20.17 2.49
CA GLU A 51 4.82 20.27 3.94
C GLU A 51 6.22 20.78 4.35
N GLN A 52 7.05 21.20 3.37
CA GLN A 52 8.35 21.87 3.58
C GLN A 52 8.23 23.40 3.51
#